data_AF-A0A1Q4AGN6-F1
#
_entry.id   AF-A0A1Q4AGN6-F1
#
_cell.length_a   1.000
_cell.length_b   1.000
_cell.length_c   1.000
_cell.angle_alpha   90.00
_cell.angle_beta   90.00
_cell.angle_gamma   90.00
#
_symmetry.space_group_name_H-M   'P 1'
#
loop_
_entity.id
_entity.type
_entity.pdbx_description
1 polymer ?
#
loop_
_entity_poly.entity_id
_entity_poly.type
_entity_poly.pdbx_seq_one_letter_code
_entity_poly.pdbx_strand_id
1 'polypeptide(L)'
;MKKPVLATSIPPRAIAAPDSEDAQRILVALQSFDANGYDIVSVRRQSEAEPRLDGVSMRSVVGSSEGFFAHKYGPSFADIFHLARSAPVAAVVNSDIFMIPCGAVDYLRTKNRTIVASRRIDVARLGGDFEGVYNLGIDGLFFSPDIDLSPFENEPFASFQLGAPFWDIVIPLVLSFHFDLEFSVPPVLLHAIHPQNWQQEDYRGLRRKAVEITVDYARRVENQSARAAQFLRGLETYCPNFGDAPSKKEIKRAATYMNAFLQSIETGSSADLNPDMNHPYVRACVNYVFSIDSDHVNAARLLARYYASDYGSVKIAHFVVRTFLRVRRIVLKRREVADALLTSADAVALRPPPIRGGLKHDL
;
A
#
# COMPACT_ATOMS: atom_id res chain seq x y z
N MET A 1 27.08 -0.93 -6.95
CA MET A 1 26.03 -1.41 -6.02
C MET A 1 25.08 -2.31 -6.80
N LYS A 2 24.54 -3.38 -6.19
CA LYS A 2 23.51 -4.21 -6.85
C LYS A 2 22.27 -3.35 -7.17
N LYS A 3 21.54 -3.67 -8.25
CA LYS A 3 20.29 -2.95 -8.60
C LYS A 3 19.18 -3.35 -7.60
N PRO A 4 18.29 -2.43 -7.17
CA PRO A 4 17.06 -2.78 -6.47
C PRO A 4 16.24 -3.78 -7.28
N VAL A 5 15.47 -4.65 -6.62
CA VAL A 5 14.64 -5.68 -7.28
C VAL A 5 13.17 -5.40 -7.01
N LEU A 6 12.32 -5.51 -8.02
CA LEU A 6 10.87 -5.54 -7.84
C LEU A 6 10.32 -6.88 -8.29
N ALA A 7 9.74 -7.63 -7.35
CA ALA A 7 9.04 -8.87 -7.60
C ALA A 7 7.58 -8.59 -7.97
N THR A 8 7.13 -9.20 -9.06
CA THR A 8 5.73 -9.12 -9.52
C THR A 8 5.33 -10.44 -10.19
N SER A 9 4.10 -10.51 -10.70
CA SER A 9 3.58 -11.67 -11.42
C SER A 9 2.69 -11.23 -12.55
N ILE A 10 3.06 -11.59 -13.77
CA ILE A 10 2.25 -11.29 -14.95
C ILE A 10 1.16 -12.36 -15.10
N PRO A 11 -0.13 -11.98 -15.16
CA PRO A 11 -1.21 -12.95 -15.30
C PRO A 11 -1.14 -13.64 -16.68
N PRO A 12 -1.41 -14.96 -16.77
CA PRO A 12 -1.34 -15.72 -18.02
C PRO A 12 -2.14 -15.13 -19.19
N ARG A 13 -3.27 -14.49 -18.90
CA ARG A 13 -4.13 -13.85 -19.92
C ARG A 13 -3.40 -12.71 -20.66
N ALA A 14 -2.54 -11.97 -19.96
CA ALA A 14 -1.77 -10.89 -20.56
C ALA A 14 -0.64 -11.44 -21.45
N ILE A 15 -0.09 -12.60 -21.08
CA ILE A 15 0.92 -13.31 -21.88
C ILE A 15 0.29 -13.89 -23.15
N ALA A 16 -0.92 -14.46 -23.04
CA ALA A 16 -1.62 -15.08 -24.15
C ALA A 16 -2.16 -14.07 -25.18
N ALA A 17 -2.38 -12.81 -24.78
CA ALA A 17 -2.92 -11.76 -25.63
C ALA A 17 -2.15 -10.43 -25.40
N PRO A 18 -0.92 -10.30 -25.94
CA PRO A 18 -0.04 -9.15 -25.69
C PRO A 18 -0.60 -7.82 -26.23
N ASP A 19 -1.48 -7.87 -27.22
CA ASP A 19 -2.14 -6.68 -27.79
C ASP A 19 -3.43 -6.30 -27.06
N SER A 20 -3.83 -7.04 -26.02
CA SER A 20 -5.02 -6.72 -25.23
C SER A 20 -4.83 -5.47 -24.38
N GLU A 21 -5.92 -4.76 -24.08
CA GLU A 21 -5.90 -3.60 -23.18
C GLU A 21 -5.30 -3.95 -21.80
N ASP A 22 -5.56 -5.16 -21.31
CA ASP A 22 -4.97 -5.69 -20.07
C ASP A 22 -3.44 -5.79 -20.17
N ALA A 23 -2.91 -6.35 -21.26
CA ALA A 23 -1.48 -6.48 -21.47
C ALA A 23 -0.79 -5.12 -21.65
N GLN A 24 -1.42 -4.20 -22.37
CA GLN A 24 -0.91 -2.83 -22.54
C GLN A 24 -0.88 -2.06 -21.20
N ARG A 25 -1.91 -2.22 -20.37
CA ARG A 25 -1.94 -1.65 -19.02
C ARG A 25 -0.81 -2.19 -18.15
N ILE A 26 -0.58 -3.51 -18.18
CA ILE A 26 0.53 -4.15 -17.45
C ILE A 26 1.87 -3.64 -18.00
N LEU A 27 2.04 -3.52 -19.31
CA LEU A 27 3.27 -2.99 -19.89
C LEU A 27 3.59 -1.59 -19.37
N VAL A 28 2.61 -0.69 -19.32
CA VAL A 28 2.78 0.67 -18.77
C VAL A 28 3.15 0.64 -17.28
N ALA A 29 2.53 -0.25 -16.50
CA ALA A 29 2.89 -0.46 -15.10
C ALA A 29 4.34 -0.97 -14.95
N LEU A 30 4.77 -1.97 -15.73
CA LEU A 30 6.14 -2.48 -15.69
C LEU A 30 7.16 -1.40 -16.11
N GLN A 31 6.87 -0.61 -17.14
CA GLN A 31 7.71 0.52 -17.52
C GLN A 31 7.88 1.54 -16.38
N SER A 32 6.82 1.76 -15.59
CA SER A 32 6.90 2.63 -14.41
C SER A 32 7.82 2.08 -13.32
N PHE A 33 7.94 0.76 -13.19
CA PHE A 33 8.86 0.12 -12.24
C PHE A 33 10.31 0.29 -12.66
N ASP A 34 10.63 0.09 -13.94
CA ASP A 34 11.99 0.31 -14.45
C ASP A 34 12.38 1.80 -14.38
N ALA A 35 11.45 2.71 -14.65
CA ALA A 35 11.65 4.16 -14.47
C ALA A 35 11.95 4.56 -13.01
N ASN A 36 11.46 3.79 -12.04
CA ASN A 36 11.81 3.95 -10.61
C ASN A 36 13.12 3.24 -10.22
N GLY A 37 13.85 2.69 -11.19
CA GLY A 37 15.19 2.12 -10.99
C GLY A 37 15.22 0.65 -10.56
N TYR A 38 14.10 -0.06 -10.63
CA TYR A 38 14.04 -1.48 -10.24
C TYR A 38 14.46 -2.43 -11.37
N ASP A 39 15.15 -3.51 -11.02
CA ASP A 39 15.24 -4.72 -11.84
C ASP A 39 13.95 -5.52 -11.67
N ILE A 40 13.19 -5.72 -12.75
CA ILE A 40 11.87 -6.34 -12.69
C ILE A 40 12.02 -7.86 -12.77
N VAL A 41 11.43 -8.54 -11.79
CA VAL A 41 11.43 -9.99 -11.68
C VAL A 41 10.01 -10.49 -11.68
N SER A 42 9.57 -11.08 -12.80
CA SER A 42 8.29 -11.78 -12.84
C SER A 42 8.48 -13.21 -12.33
N VAL A 43 7.92 -13.48 -11.16
CA VAL A 43 7.85 -14.84 -10.62
C VAL A 43 6.66 -15.53 -11.27
N ARG A 44 6.93 -16.66 -11.93
CA ARG A 44 5.92 -17.45 -12.63
C ARG A 44 5.85 -18.85 -12.06
N ARG A 45 4.72 -19.53 -12.26
CA ARG A 45 4.58 -20.95 -11.97
C ARG A 45 5.28 -21.78 -13.04
N GLN A 46 5.66 -23.01 -12.72
CA GLN A 46 6.35 -23.90 -13.66
C GLN A 46 5.55 -24.13 -14.94
N SER A 47 4.23 -24.19 -14.83
CA SER A 47 3.30 -24.40 -15.95
C SER A 47 3.07 -23.16 -16.83
N GLU A 48 3.51 -21.97 -16.39
CA GLU A 48 3.29 -20.73 -17.13
C GLU A 48 4.37 -20.52 -18.18
N ALA A 49 3.96 -19.99 -19.34
CA ALA A 49 4.91 -19.54 -20.36
C ALA A 49 5.79 -18.42 -19.79
N GLU A 50 7.01 -18.32 -20.30
CA GLU A 50 7.89 -17.21 -19.98
C GLU A 50 7.26 -15.90 -20.50
N PRO A 51 7.02 -14.91 -19.64
CA PRO A 51 6.42 -13.66 -20.07
C PRO A 51 7.40 -12.91 -20.97
N ARG A 52 6.93 -12.53 -22.17
CA ARG A 52 7.64 -11.64 -23.08
C ARG A 52 6.74 -10.46 -23.39
N LEU A 53 7.15 -9.28 -22.94
CA LEU A 53 6.48 -8.02 -23.23
C LEU A 53 7.53 -7.09 -23.82
N ASP A 54 7.37 -6.75 -25.09
CA ASP A 54 8.28 -5.85 -25.78
C ASP A 54 8.24 -4.47 -25.13
N GLY A 55 9.41 -3.85 -24.95
CA GLY A 55 9.52 -2.50 -24.39
C GLY A 55 9.71 -2.42 -22.87
N VAL A 56 9.95 -3.55 -22.18
CA VAL A 56 10.44 -3.55 -20.79
C VAL A 56 11.51 -4.63 -20.57
N SER A 57 12.58 -4.28 -19.84
CA SER A 57 13.58 -5.26 -19.43
C SER A 57 13.11 -5.96 -18.15
N MET A 58 12.98 -7.27 -18.22
CA MET A 58 12.49 -8.10 -17.13
C MET A 58 13.14 -9.47 -17.20
N ARG A 59 13.43 -10.06 -16.03
CA ARG A 59 13.78 -11.48 -15.92
C ARG A 59 12.62 -12.26 -15.34
N SER A 60 12.47 -13.51 -15.78
CA SER A 60 11.49 -14.43 -15.22
C SER A 60 12.17 -15.50 -14.38
N VAL A 61 11.54 -15.85 -13.26
CA VAL A 61 11.98 -16.96 -12.39
C VAL A 61 10.81 -17.88 -12.11
N VAL A 62 11.07 -19.18 -12.02
CA VAL A 62 10.06 -20.17 -11.70
C VAL A 62 9.96 -20.27 -10.18
N GLY A 63 8.77 -19.99 -9.64
CA GLY A 63 8.45 -20.23 -8.23
C GLY A 63 8.45 -21.71 -7.91
N SER A 64 8.87 -22.03 -6.70
CA SER A 64 8.99 -23.39 -6.17
C SER A 64 7.78 -23.81 -5.35
N SER A 65 6.97 -22.86 -4.87
CA SER A 65 5.81 -23.10 -4.01
C SER A 65 4.51 -22.74 -4.71
N GLU A 66 3.53 -23.65 -4.64
CA GLU A 66 2.19 -23.49 -5.21
C GLU A 66 1.26 -22.60 -4.35
N GLY A 67 1.67 -22.26 -3.12
CA GLY A 67 0.84 -21.51 -2.18
C GLY A 67 -0.46 -22.24 -1.77
N PHE A 68 -1.49 -21.49 -1.38
CA PHE A 68 -2.78 -22.08 -0.98
C PHE A 68 -3.64 -22.57 -2.14
N PHE A 69 -3.49 -21.99 -3.34
CA PHE A 69 -4.22 -22.39 -4.53
C PHE A 69 -3.25 -22.60 -5.68
N ALA A 70 -2.93 -23.87 -5.90
CA ALA A 70 -2.19 -24.30 -7.07
C ALA A 70 -2.87 -23.78 -8.34
N HIS A 71 -2.06 -23.28 -9.27
CA HIS A 71 -2.49 -22.84 -10.61
C HIS A 71 -3.60 -21.74 -10.67
N LYS A 72 -3.94 -21.07 -9.55
CA LYS A 72 -4.98 -20.00 -9.56
C LYS A 72 -4.44 -18.58 -9.48
N TYR A 73 -3.68 -18.29 -8.42
CA TYR A 73 -3.12 -16.94 -8.17
C TYR A 73 -1.65 -16.86 -8.59
N GLY A 74 -1.03 -15.71 -8.33
CA GLY A 74 0.39 -15.48 -8.57
C GLY A 74 1.31 -16.32 -7.66
N PRO A 75 2.60 -15.95 -7.59
CA PRO A 75 3.59 -16.64 -6.76
C PRO A 75 3.24 -16.57 -5.27
N SER A 76 3.74 -17.56 -4.53
CA SER A 76 3.72 -17.54 -3.07
C SER A 76 4.63 -16.43 -2.51
N PHE A 77 4.32 -15.94 -1.31
CA PHE A 77 5.22 -15.05 -0.59
C PHE A 77 6.52 -15.73 -0.17
N ALA A 78 6.57 -17.06 -0.07
CA ALA A 78 7.82 -17.81 0.13
C ALA A 78 8.81 -17.56 -1.02
N ASP A 79 8.36 -17.67 -2.27
CA ASP A 79 9.19 -17.40 -3.44
C ASP A 79 9.59 -15.92 -3.53
N ILE A 80 8.67 -15.02 -3.17
CA ILE A 80 8.94 -13.58 -3.14
C ILE A 80 10.00 -13.24 -2.09
N PHE A 81 9.92 -13.79 -0.88
CA PHE A 81 10.89 -13.58 0.19
C PHE A 81 12.27 -14.10 -0.18
N HIS A 82 12.32 -15.26 -0.83
CA HIS A 82 13.56 -15.83 -1.35
C HIS A 82 14.26 -14.92 -2.37
N LEU A 83 13.50 -14.18 -3.19
CA LEU A 83 14.04 -13.20 -4.13
C LEU A 83 14.50 -11.94 -3.39
N ALA A 84 13.64 -11.42 -2.52
CA ALA A 84 13.83 -10.16 -1.82
C ALA A 84 15.09 -10.17 -0.92
N ARG A 85 15.40 -11.29 -0.24
CA ARG A 85 16.56 -11.40 0.66
C ARG A 85 17.93 -11.17 0.01
N SER A 86 18.02 -11.30 -1.32
CA SER A 86 19.29 -11.20 -2.06
C SER A 86 19.54 -9.81 -2.65
N ALA A 87 18.52 -8.94 -2.58
CA ALA A 87 18.50 -7.62 -3.17
C ALA A 87 18.88 -6.55 -2.14
N PRO A 88 19.61 -5.49 -2.56
CA PRO A 88 19.94 -4.38 -1.67
C PRO A 88 18.71 -3.52 -1.33
N VAL A 89 17.67 -3.56 -2.15
CA VAL A 89 16.35 -3.01 -1.87
C VAL A 89 15.40 -3.92 -2.64
N ALA A 90 14.31 -4.35 -2.02
CA ALA A 90 13.30 -5.15 -2.68
C ALA A 90 11.94 -4.45 -2.67
N ALA A 91 11.11 -4.71 -3.67
CA ALA A 91 9.73 -4.28 -3.71
C ALA A 91 8.83 -5.42 -4.20
N VAL A 92 7.57 -5.42 -3.78
CA VAL A 92 6.53 -6.35 -4.22
C VAL A 92 5.32 -5.53 -4.61
N VAL A 93 4.97 -5.56 -5.88
CA VAL A 93 3.87 -4.77 -6.44
C VAL A 93 3.12 -5.60 -7.47
N ASN A 94 1.78 -5.56 -7.48
CA ASN A 94 0.97 -6.21 -8.51
C ASN A 94 1.29 -5.63 -9.91
N SER A 95 1.28 -6.45 -10.95
CA SER A 95 1.77 -6.07 -12.29
C SER A 95 0.88 -5.07 -13.03
N ASP A 96 -0.32 -4.80 -12.53
CA ASP A 96 -1.31 -3.87 -13.06
C ASP A 96 -1.34 -2.52 -12.33
N ILE A 97 -0.41 -2.31 -11.38
CA ILE A 97 -0.29 -1.09 -10.60
C ILE A 97 0.78 -0.19 -11.19
N PHE A 98 0.43 1.04 -11.52
CA PHE A 98 1.38 2.05 -11.95
C PHE A 98 2.08 2.68 -10.74
N MET A 99 3.40 2.71 -10.74
CA MET A 99 4.21 3.37 -9.72
C MET A 99 4.64 4.75 -10.19
N ILE A 100 4.20 5.78 -9.47
CA ILE A 100 4.61 7.16 -9.75
C ILE A 100 6.12 7.27 -9.45
N PRO A 101 6.90 7.97 -10.30
CA PRO A 101 8.31 8.26 -9.99
C PRO A 101 8.45 8.84 -8.58
N CYS A 102 9.23 8.19 -7.73
CA CYS A 102 9.37 8.57 -6.33
C CYS A 102 10.76 8.20 -5.79
N GLY A 103 11.11 8.76 -4.63
CA GLY A 103 12.37 8.51 -3.93
C GLY A 103 12.40 7.22 -3.10
N ALA A 104 11.56 6.22 -3.39
CA ALA A 104 11.41 5.01 -2.55
C ALA A 104 12.73 4.26 -2.31
N VAL A 105 13.53 4.06 -3.37
CA VAL A 105 14.82 3.36 -3.28
C VAL A 105 15.79 4.10 -2.37
N ASP A 106 15.93 5.42 -2.56
CA ASP A 106 16.86 6.22 -1.77
C ASP A 106 16.40 6.35 -0.32
N TYR A 107 15.09 6.51 -0.10
CA TYR A 107 14.50 6.47 1.23
C TYR A 107 14.86 5.16 1.96
N LEU A 108 14.60 4.01 1.35
CA LEU A 108 14.86 2.71 1.97
C LEU A 108 16.33 2.43 2.24
N ARG A 109 17.25 2.97 1.44
CA ARG A 109 18.70 2.86 1.69
C ARG A 109 19.13 3.58 2.97
N THR A 110 18.39 4.59 3.41
CA THR A 110 18.65 5.28 4.69
C THR A 110 18.06 4.56 5.90
N LYS A 111 17.26 3.52 5.66
CA LYS A 111 16.54 2.78 6.69
C LYS A 111 17.23 1.46 6.98
N ASN A 112 17.01 0.96 8.19
CA ASN A 112 17.48 -0.35 8.62
C ASN A 112 16.29 -1.14 9.15
N ARG A 113 16.13 -2.38 8.68
CA ARG A 113 15.04 -3.29 9.12
C ARG A 113 13.63 -2.67 9.04
N THR A 114 13.42 -1.80 8.05
CA THR A 114 12.15 -1.12 7.79
C THR A 114 11.49 -1.64 6.53
N ILE A 115 10.18 -1.84 6.63
CA ILE A 115 9.27 -2.14 5.54
C ILE A 115 8.38 -0.90 5.35
N VAL A 116 8.24 -0.46 4.10
CA VAL A 116 7.25 0.55 3.74
C VAL A 116 6.11 -0.14 3.02
N ALA A 117 4.89 0.04 3.51
CA ALA A 117 3.68 -0.41 2.83
C ALA A 117 3.02 0.76 2.10
N SER A 118 2.49 0.51 0.90
CA SER A 118 1.79 1.53 0.12
C SER A 118 0.40 1.08 -0.25
N ARG A 119 -0.55 1.98 0.01
CA ARG A 119 -1.88 1.92 -0.59
C ARG A 119 -1.83 2.38 -2.04
N ARG A 120 -2.80 1.92 -2.81
CA ARG A 120 -3.08 2.45 -4.15
C ARG A 120 -4.16 3.51 -4.10
N ILE A 121 -4.09 4.41 -5.09
CA ILE A 121 -5.20 5.26 -5.49
C ILE A 121 -5.90 4.59 -6.66
N ASP A 122 -7.21 4.42 -6.53
CA ASP A 122 -8.05 3.92 -7.60
C ASP A 122 -8.43 5.10 -8.53
N VAL A 123 -8.26 4.88 -9.83
CA VAL A 123 -8.59 5.82 -10.90
C VAL A 123 -9.42 5.14 -11.97
N ALA A 124 -10.28 5.87 -12.69
CA ALA A 124 -11.10 5.30 -13.76
C ALA A 124 -10.22 4.69 -14.89
N ARG A 125 -9.12 5.37 -15.18
CA ARG A 125 -8.03 4.96 -16.09
C ARG A 125 -6.78 5.75 -15.74
N LEU A 126 -5.60 5.35 -16.21
CA LEU A 126 -4.39 6.15 -16.01
C LEU A 126 -4.56 7.54 -16.66
N GLY A 127 -4.34 8.60 -15.87
CA GLY A 127 -4.63 9.98 -16.28
C GLY A 127 -6.11 10.34 -16.35
N GLY A 128 -6.99 9.49 -15.83
CA GLY A 128 -8.42 9.74 -15.66
C GLY A 128 -8.78 10.25 -14.27
N ASP A 129 -10.06 10.11 -13.97
CA ASP A 129 -10.71 10.62 -12.77
C ASP A 129 -10.30 9.83 -11.52
N PHE A 130 -10.26 10.52 -10.37
CA PHE A 130 -9.98 9.93 -9.07
C PHE A 130 -11.24 9.23 -8.53
N GLU A 131 -11.11 7.95 -8.17
CA GLU A 131 -12.23 7.13 -7.66
C GLU A 131 -12.14 6.91 -6.14
N GLY A 132 -10.92 6.88 -5.59
CA GLY A 132 -10.74 6.73 -4.15
C GLY A 132 -9.34 6.27 -3.74
N VAL A 133 -9.13 6.15 -2.43
CA VAL A 133 -7.95 5.47 -1.88
C VAL A 133 -8.37 4.08 -1.43
N TYR A 134 -7.64 3.04 -1.86
CA TYR A 134 -7.88 1.67 -1.44
C TYR A 134 -7.50 1.51 0.03
N ASN A 135 -8.50 1.45 0.91
CA ASN A 135 -8.32 1.43 2.37
C ASN A 135 -8.53 0.03 3.01
N LEU A 136 -8.70 -1.00 2.18
CA LEU A 136 -8.93 -2.38 2.64
C LEU A 136 -7.65 -3.22 2.74
N GLY A 137 -6.54 -2.72 2.19
CA GLY A 137 -5.24 -3.39 2.19
C GLY A 137 -4.18 -2.51 1.56
N ILE A 138 -3.18 -3.13 0.97
CA ILE A 138 -2.03 -2.50 0.31
C ILE A 138 -1.78 -3.15 -1.05
N ASP A 139 -1.06 -2.45 -1.93
CA ASP A 139 -0.63 -2.99 -3.23
C ASP A 139 0.88 -2.90 -3.45
N GLY A 140 1.61 -2.32 -2.49
CA GLY A 140 3.07 -2.27 -2.51
C GLY A 140 3.66 -2.58 -1.15
N LEU A 141 4.69 -3.43 -1.14
CA LEU A 141 5.61 -3.61 -0.02
C LEU A 141 7.02 -3.30 -0.49
N PHE A 142 7.75 -2.51 0.28
CA PHE A 142 9.11 -2.10 -0.02
C PHE A 142 10.02 -2.41 1.17
N PHE A 143 11.19 -3.00 0.90
CA PHE A 143 12.08 -3.56 1.90
C PHE A 143 13.44 -2.87 1.85
N SER A 144 13.92 -2.44 3.03
CA SER A 144 15.28 -1.93 3.22
C SER A 144 16.35 -3.04 3.06
N PRO A 145 17.63 -2.69 2.78
CA PRO A 145 18.69 -3.65 2.46
C PRO A 145 18.92 -4.78 3.46
N ASP A 146 18.73 -4.52 4.75
CA ASP A 146 19.14 -5.40 5.84
C ASP A 146 17.97 -6.23 6.42
N ILE A 147 16.90 -6.42 5.65
CA ILE A 147 15.81 -7.31 6.04
C ILE A 147 16.17 -8.75 5.67
N ASP A 148 16.44 -9.55 6.70
CA ASP A 148 16.50 -11.00 6.57
C ASP A 148 15.10 -11.60 6.59
N LEU A 149 14.62 -12.02 5.42
CA LEU A 149 13.33 -12.69 5.26
C LEU A 149 13.42 -14.22 5.34
N SER A 150 14.62 -14.79 5.44
CA SER A 150 14.82 -16.25 5.41
C SER A 150 14.07 -17.02 6.49
N PRO A 151 13.86 -16.50 7.72
CA PRO A 151 13.08 -17.22 8.74
C PRO A 151 11.60 -17.39 8.37
N PHE A 152 11.07 -16.57 7.46
CA PHE A 152 9.66 -16.54 7.12
C PHE A 152 9.31 -17.38 5.88
N GLU A 153 10.30 -17.80 5.08
CA GLU A 153 10.07 -18.54 3.83
C GLU A 153 9.27 -19.83 4.02
N ASN A 154 9.40 -20.48 5.18
CA ASN A 154 8.74 -21.74 5.50
C ASN A 154 7.51 -21.57 6.42
N GLU A 155 7.14 -20.34 6.77
CA GLU A 155 6.00 -20.09 7.64
C GLU A 155 4.68 -20.23 6.88
N PRO A 156 3.58 -20.69 7.52
CA PRO A 156 2.31 -20.90 6.84
C PRO A 156 1.74 -19.65 6.14
N PHE A 157 2.08 -18.44 6.62
CA PHE A 157 1.63 -17.21 5.97
C PHE A 157 2.38 -16.92 4.66
N ALA A 158 3.56 -17.49 4.45
CA ALA A 158 4.30 -17.35 3.19
C ALA A 158 3.61 -18.12 2.03
N SER A 159 2.64 -18.98 2.34
CA SER A 159 1.77 -19.65 1.35
C SER A 159 0.66 -18.75 0.79
N PHE A 160 0.46 -17.54 1.33
CA PHE A 160 -0.35 -16.54 0.64
C PHE A 160 0.28 -16.20 -0.71
N GLN A 161 -0.55 -15.87 -1.68
CA GLN A 161 -0.12 -15.62 -3.06
C GLN A 161 -0.41 -14.18 -3.47
N LEU A 162 0.46 -13.61 -4.28
CA LEU A 162 0.23 -12.30 -4.88
C LEU A 162 -1.06 -12.33 -5.73
N GLY A 163 -1.92 -11.33 -5.54
CA GLY A 163 -3.25 -11.26 -6.15
C GLY A 163 -4.34 -12.13 -5.50
N ALA A 164 -4.02 -12.94 -4.48
CA ALA A 164 -5.03 -13.66 -3.69
C ALA A 164 -5.63 -12.76 -2.59
N PRO A 165 -6.90 -12.94 -2.20
CA PRO A 165 -7.46 -12.21 -1.05
C PRO A 165 -6.60 -12.33 0.22
N PHE A 166 -6.51 -11.24 0.99
CA PHE A 166 -5.89 -11.14 2.32
C PHE A 166 -4.36 -11.18 2.42
N TRP A 167 -3.60 -11.42 1.34
CA TRP A 167 -2.12 -11.28 1.43
C TRP A 167 -1.74 -9.85 1.85
N ASP A 168 -2.51 -8.89 1.36
CA ASP A 168 -2.40 -7.44 1.55
C ASP A 168 -2.69 -6.97 2.98
N ILE A 169 -3.16 -7.88 3.84
CA ILE A 169 -3.32 -7.66 5.27
C ILE A 169 -2.35 -8.55 6.05
N VAL A 170 -2.30 -9.84 5.73
CA VAL A 170 -1.53 -10.82 6.50
C VAL A 170 -0.04 -10.52 6.46
N ILE A 171 0.52 -10.30 5.28
CA ILE A 171 1.95 -10.10 5.10
C ILE A 171 2.46 -8.87 5.85
N PRO A 172 1.94 -7.64 5.61
CA PRO A 172 2.41 -6.47 6.36
C PRO A 172 2.21 -6.61 7.87
N LEU A 173 1.09 -7.20 8.32
CA LEU A 173 0.78 -7.34 9.74
C LEU A 173 1.77 -8.28 10.43
N VAL A 174 1.99 -9.48 9.88
CA VAL A 174 2.90 -10.46 10.47
C VAL A 174 4.34 -9.95 10.44
N LEU A 175 4.79 -9.36 9.33
CA LEU A 175 6.13 -8.79 9.24
C LEU A 175 6.33 -7.61 10.20
N SER A 176 5.27 -6.84 10.51
CA SER A 176 5.35 -5.80 11.53
C SER A 176 5.71 -6.35 12.91
N PHE A 177 5.53 -7.63 13.21
CA PHE A 177 5.97 -8.17 14.50
C PHE A 177 7.51 -8.21 14.64
N HIS A 178 8.26 -8.11 13.55
CA HIS A 178 9.71 -8.26 13.52
C HIS A 178 10.48 -7.04 12.98
N PHE A 179 9.78 -6.20 12.21
CA PHE A 179 10.35 -5.07 11.49
C PHE A 179 9.58 -3.80 11.77
N ASP A 180 10.23 -2.66 11.54
CA ASP A 180 9.51 -1.39 11.51
C ASP A 180 8.64 -1.35 10.27
N LEU A 181 7.36 -1.01 10.47
CA LEU A 181 6.41 -0.85 9.39
C LEU A 181 5.99 0.61 9.32
N GLU A 182 6.26 1.24 8.19
CA GLU A 182 5.81 2.58 7.85
C GLU A 182 4.84 2.51 6.68
N PHE A 183 3.95 3.50 6.56
CA PHE A 183 3.08 3.61 5.38
C PHE A 183 3.49 4.80 4.52
N SER A 184 3.63 4.60 3.22
CA SER A 184 3.93 5.70 2.32
C SER A 184 2.75 6.66 2.21
N VAL A 185 3.01 7.96 2.21
CA VAL A 185 1.97 8.96 1.92
C VAL A 185 1.57 8.85 0.45
N PRO A 186 0.27 8.67 0.11
CA PRO A 186 -0.19 8.68 -1.28
C PRO A 186 0.14 10.03 -1.96
N PRO A 187 0.37 10.07 -3.29
CA PRO A 187 0.09 9.02 -4.28
C PRO A 187 1.37 8.31 -4.77
N VAL A 188 1.72 7.14 -4.23
CA VAL A 188 2.86 6.35 -4.75
C VAL A 188 2.41 5.35 -5.81
N LEU A 189 1.23 4.76 -5.64
CA LEU A 189 0.68 3.71 -6.51
C LEU A 189 -0.69 4.13 -7.06
N LEU A 190 -0.90 3.89 -8.35
CA LEU A 190 -2.18 4.09 -9.04
C LEU A 190 -2.69 2.76 -9.61
N HIS A 191 -3.99 2.55 -9.55
CA HIS A 191 -4.66 1.42 -10.17
C HIS A 191 -5.84 1.89 -11.01
N ALA A 192 -5.78 1.61 -12.30
CA ALA A 192 -6.94 1.77 -13.15
C ALA A 192 -7.94 0.66 -12.79
N ILE A 193 -9.11 1.05 -12.25
CA ILE A 193 -10.13 0.09 -11.84
C ILE A 193 -10.54 -0.75 -13.05
N HIS A 194 -10.52 -2.07 -12.87
CA HIS A 194 -11.07 -3.01 -13.82
C HIS A 194 -11.84 -4.11 -13.08
N PRO A 195 -12.67 -4.89 -13.79
CA PRO A 195 -13.41 -5.99 -13.18
C PRO A 195 -12.48 -6.93 -12.40
N GLN A 196 -12.89 -7.24 -11.17
CA GLN A 196 -12.20 -8.19 -10.32
C GLN A 196 -12.67 -9.61 -10.64
N ASN A 197 -11.73 -10.55 -10.72
CA ASN A 197 -12.01 -11.96 -11.08
C ASN A 197 -11.64 -12.94 -9.95
N TRP A 198 -12.02 -12.63 -8.72
CA TRP A 198 -11.86 -13.54 -7.58
C TRP A 198 -13.15 -14.29 -7.28
N GLN A 199 -13.03 -15.53 -6.81
CA GLN A 199 -14.19 -16.36 -6.48
C GLN A 199 -14.56 -16.20 -5.01
N GLN A 200 -15.87 -16.12 -4.73
CA GLN A 200 -16.36 -15.86 -3.38
C GLN A 200 -15.96 -16.94 -2.37
N GLU A 201 -15.80 -18.18 -2.84
CA GLU A 201 -15.36 -19.31 -2.02
C GLU A 201 -13.91 -19.15 -1.57
N ASP A 202 -13.00 -18.73 -2.47
CA ASP A 202 -11.61 -18.45 -2.13
C ASP A 202 -11.52 -17.36 -1.06
N TYR A 203 -12.28 -16.28 -1.23
CA TYR A 203 -12.30 -15.17 -0.26
C TYR A 203 -12.73 -15.64 1.13
N ARG A 204 -13.76 -16.49 1.23
CA ARG A 204 -14.23 -17.03 2.51
C ARG A 204 -13.20 -17.96 3.15
N GLY A 205 -12.57 -18.83 2.35
CA GLY A 205 -11.54 -19.76 2.80
C GLY A 205 -10.27 -19.04 3.26
N LEU A 206 -9.77 -18.11 2.45
CA LEU A 206 -8.59 -17.30 2.76
C LEU A 206 -8.78 -16.40 3.96
N ARG A 207 -9.97 -15.82 4.16
CA ARG A 207 -10.24 -15.04 5.38
C ARG A 207 -10.03 -15.87 6.65
N ARG A 208 -10.50 -17.12 6.65
CA ARG A 208 -10.32 -18.02 7.80
C ARG A 208 -8.84 -18.30 8.02
N LYS A 209 -8.13 -18.73 6.96
CA LYS A 209 -6.68 -18.99 7.01
C LYS A 209 -5.89 -17.77 7.47
N ALA A 210 -6.21 -16.58 6.95
CA ALA A 210 -5.57 -15.32 7.30
C ALA A 210 -5.63 -15.06 8.81
N VAL A 211 -6.82 -15.20 9.38
CA VAL A 211 -7.05 -14.98 10.81
C VAL A 211 -6.33 -16.04 11.64
N GLU A 212 -6.56 -17.33 11.36
CA GLU A 212 -5.98 -18.44 12.13
C GLU A 212 -4.45 -18.37 12.11
N ILE A 213 -3.84 -18.24 10.92
CA ILE A 213 -2.39 -18.17 10.78
C ILE A 213 -1.80 -16.94 11.46
N THR A 214 -2.42 -15.77 11.33
CA THR A 214 -1.89 -14.54 11.94
C THR A 214 -1.95 -14.60 13.46
N VAL A 215 -3.05 -15.11 14.03
CA VAL A 215 -3.20 -15.24 15.48
C VAL A 215 -2.25 -16.29 16.02
N ASP A 216 -2.14 -17.45 15.38
CA ASP A 216 -1.22 -18.50 15.79
C ASP A 216 0.23 -18.03 15.73
N TYR A 217 0.59 -17.30 14.67
CA TYR A 217 1.92 -16.72 14.55
C TYR A 217 2.19 -15.69 15.65
N ALA A 218 1.25 -14.76 15.89
CA ALA A 218 1.37 -13.76 16.96
C ALA A 218 1.55 -14.41 18.34
N ARG A 219 0.81 -15.49 18.64
CA ARG A 219 0.96 -16.27 19.89
C ARG A 219 2.35 -16.89 20.02
N ARG A 220 2.90 -17.45 18.93
CA ARG A 220 4.25 -18.03 18.94
C ARG A 220 5.34 -17.01 19.26
N VAL A 221 5.19 -15.77 18.78
CA VAL A 221 6.21 -14.72 18.91
C VAL A 221 5.88 -13.66 19.97
N GLU A 222 4.81 -13.84 20.75
CA GLU A 222 4.32 -12.85 21.73
C GLU A 222 5.40 -12.40 22.71
N ASN A 223 6.19 -13.35 23.23
CA ASN A 223 7.27 -13.07 24.19
C ASN A 223 8.51 -12.42 23.54
N GLN A 224 8.56 -12.36 22.21
CA GLN A 224 9.68 -11.82 21.43
C GLN A 224 9.31 -10.50 20.74
N SER A 225 8.02 -10.18 20.63
CA SER A 225 7.51 -9.01 19.92
C SER A 225 6.45 -8.27 20.73
N ALA A 226 6.80 -7.06 21.17
CA ALA A 226 5.85 -6.18 21.84
C ALA A 226 4.62 -5.87 20.97
N ARG A 227 4.80 -5.80 19.64
CA ARG A 227 3.72 -5.55 18.68
C ARG A 227 2.80 -6.76 18.55
N ALA A 228 3.33 -7.98 18.55
CA ALA A 228 2.50 -9.20 18.60
C ALA A 228 1.69 -9.29 19.90
N ALA A 229 2.31 -9.00 21.05
CA ALA A 229 1.61 -8.95 22.33
C ALA A 229 0.50 -7.87 22.35
N GLN A 230 0.77 -6.70 21.76
CA GLN A 230 -0.24 -5.64 21.61
C GLN A 230 -1.40 -6.08 20.71
N PHE A 231 -1.10 -6.75 19.59
CA PHE A 231 -2.11 -7.30 18.68
C PHE A 231 -3.00 -8.32 19.40
N LEU A 232 -2.43 -9.24 20.18
CA LEU A 232 -3.23 -10.25 20.90
C LEU A 232 -4.13 -9.64 21.98
N ARG A 233 -3.62 -8.71 22.79
CA ARG A 233 -4.44 -8.00 23.80
C ARG A 233 -5.57 -7.20 23.16
N GLY A 234 -5.28 -6.53 22.04
CA GLY A 234 -6.31 -5.79 21.31
C GLY A 234 -7.33 -6.72 20.65
N LEU A 235 -6.93 -7.90 20.16
CA LEU A 235 -7.84 -8.91 19.63
C LEU A 235 -8.76 -9.45 20.72
N GLU A 236 -8.23 -9.77 21.91
CA GLU A 236 -9.02 -10.21 23.05
C GLU A 236 -10.06 -9.15 23.45
N THR A 237 -9.68 -7.88 23.46
CA THR A 237 -10.61 -6.78 23.72
C THR A 237 -11.66 -6.63 22.61
N TYR A 238 -11.22 -6.70 21.34
CA TYR A 238 -12.09 -6.46 20.19
C TYR A 238 -12.98 -7.66 19.87
N CYS A 239 -12.57 -8.88 20.19
CA CYS A 239 -13.24 -10.14 19.89
C CYS A 239 -13.04 -11.14 21.05
N PRO A 240 -13.66 -10.91 22.22
CA PRO A 240 -13.37 -11.66 23.46
C PRO A 240 -13.68 -13.15 23.41
N ASN A 241 -14.51 -13.58 22.46
CA ASN A 241 -14.86 -14.99 22.27
C ASN A 241 -13.97 -15.68 21.22
N PHE A 242 -12.86 -15.06 20.81
CA PHE A 242 -11.91 -15.67 19.87
C PHE A 242 -11.11 -16.79 20.57
N GLY A 243 -11.69 -17.99 20.60
CA GLY A 243 -11.06 -19.21 21.14
C GLY A 243 -10.40 -20.07 20.06
N ASP A 244 -10.09 -21.32 20.40
CA ASP A 244 -9.39 -22.27 19.51
C ASP A 244 -10.24 -22.76 18.32
N ALA A 245 -11.57 -22.67 18.43
CA ALA A 245 -12.50 -23.05 17.38
C ALA A 245 -13.45 -21.88 17.04
N PRO A 246 -12.95 -20.78 16.45
CA PRO A 246 -13.74 -19.58 16.22
C PRO A 246 -14.85 -19.81 15.18
N SER A 247 -16.04 -19.31 15.52
CA SER A 247 -17.19 -19.27 14.63
C SER A 247 -16.93 -18.38 13.41
N LYS A 248 -17.76 -18.50 12.37
CA LYS A 248 -17.69 -17.64 11.18
C LYS A 248 -17.80 -16.14 11.53
N LYS A 249 -18.57 -15.81 12.58
CA LYS A 249 -18.76 -14.43 13.03
C LYS A 249 -17.49 -13.89 13.70
N GLU A 250 -16.85 -14.70 14.53
CA GLU A 250 -15.56 -14.36 15.17
C GLU A 250 -14.46 -14.21 14.12
N ILE A 251 -14.35 -15.13 13.15
CA ILE A 251 -13.40 -15.00 12.03
C ILE A 251 -13.62 -13.67 11.29
N LYS A 252 -14.87 -13.29 10.97
CA LYS A 252 -15.14 -12.01 10.29
C LYS A 252 -14.72 -10.82 11.16
N ARG A 253 -15.01 -10.86 12.46
CA ARG A 253 -14.68 -9.78 13.40
C ARG A 253 -13.17 -9.64 13.62
N ALA A 254 -12.45 -10.76 13.75
CA ALA A 254 -11.00 -10.80 13.83
C ALA A 254 -10.34 -10.27 12.56
N ALA A 255 -10.86 -10.63 11.37
CA ALA A 255 -10.37 -10.06 10.12
C ALA A 255 -10.55 -8.52 10.04
N THR A 256 -11.69 -8.00 10.51
CA THR A 256 -11.89 -6.54 10.65
C THR A 256 -10.87 -5.93 11.61
N TYR A 257 -10.57 -6.61 12.73
CA TYR A 257 -9.57 -6.17 13.70
C TYR A 257 -8.16 -6.13 13.11
N MET A 258 -7.75 -7.14 12.34
CA MET A 258 -6.43 -7.15 11.66
C MET A 258 -6.23 -5.92 10.79
N ASN A 259 -7.24 -5.56 10.00
CA ASN A 259 -7.18 -4.34 9.18
C ASN A 259 -7.14 -3.06 10.04
N ALA A 260 -7.94 -3.00 11.10
CA ALA A 260 -7.94 -1.85 12.02
C ALA A 260 -6.59 -1.70 12.75
N PHE A 261 -5.91 -2.80 13.06
CA PHE A 261 -4.57 -2.78 13.66
C PHE A 261 -3.52 -2.28 12.68
N LEU A 262 -3.57 -2.67 11.40
CA LEU A 262 -2.71 -2.08 10.38
C LEU A 262 -2.95 -0.57 10.20
N GLN A 263 -4.23 -0.16 10.21
CA GLN A 263 -4.60 1.26 10.14
C GLN A 263 -4.06 2.06 11.33
N SER A 264 -3.95 1.47 12.53
CA SER A 264 -3.37 2.17 13.69
C SER A 264 -1.84 2.32 13.58
N ILE A 265 -1.16 1.42 12.86
CA ILE A 265 0.27 1.57 12.54
C ILE A 265 0.45 2.73 11.54
N GLU A 266 -0.36 2.75 10.48
CA GLU A 266 -0.31 3.81 9.46
C GLU A 266 -0.51 5.21 10.06
N THR A 267 -1.44 5.40 10.99
CA THR A 267 -1.65 6.71 11.61
C THR A 267 -0.50 7.16 12.50
N GLY A 268 0.32 6.23 12.98
CA GLY A 268 1.47 6.50 13.83
C GLY A 268 2.80 6.63 13.10
N SER A 269 2.89 6.18 11.84
CA SER A 269 4.15 6.11 11.09
C SER A 269 3.96 6.29 9.58
N SER A 270 4.58 7.32 9.04
CA SER A 270 4.51 7.67 7.61
C SER A 270 5.88 7.78 6.97
N ALA A 271 6.03 7.19 5.78
CA ALA A 271 7.18 7.36 4.92
C ALA A 271 6.90 8.43 3.86
N ASP A 272 7.72 9.48 3.82
CA ASP A 272 7.68 10.46 2.74
C ASP A 272 8.59 10.01 1.60
N LEU A 273 7.96 9.36 0.61
CA LEU A 273 8.67 8.86 -0.57
C LEU A 273 8.79 9.93 -1.66
N ASN A 274 8.34 11.17 -1.44
CA ASN A 274 8.43 12.27 -2.40
C ASN A 274 7.99 11.88 -3.83
N PRO A 275 6.74 11.44 -4.05
CA PRO A 275 6.25 11.13 -5.39
C PRO A 275 6.24 12.39 -6.28
N ASP A 276 6.53 12.23 -7.58
CA ASP A 276 6.49 13.32 -8.55
C ASP A 276 5.05 13.80 -8.77
N MET A 277 4.69 14.85 -8.03
CA MET A 277 3.37 15.48 -8.12
C MET A 277 3.12 16.19 -9.45
N ASN A 278 4.15 16.42 -10.26
CA ASN A 278 4.02 16.98 -11.60
C ASN A 278 3.80 15.92 -12.68
N HIS A 279 3.83 14.63 -12.32
CA HIS A 279 3.57 13.55 -13.27
C HIS A 279 2.17 13.72 -13.91
N PRO A 280 2.01 13.56 -15.23
CA PRO A 280 0.75 13.83 -15.92
C PRO A 280 -0.46 13.10 -15.31
N TYR A 281 -0.28 11.85 -14.88
CA TYR A 281 -1.35 11.08 -14.25
C TYR A 281 -1.76 11.62 -12.88
N VAL A 282 -0.81 12.13 -12.09
CA VAL A 282 -1.08 12.76 -10.80
C VAL A 282 -1.77 14.10 -10.99
N ARG A 283 -1.28 14.92 -11.94
CA ARG A 283 -1.91 16.21 -12.26
C ARG A 283 -3.35 16.03 -12.74
N ALA A 284 -3.64 14.99 -13.51
CA ALA A 284 -5.01 14.67 -13.92
C ALA A 284 -5.91 14.35 -12.71
N CYS A 285 -5.46 13.49 -11.80
CA CYS A 285 -6.20 13.17 -10.57
C CYS A 285 -6.43 14.42 -9.70
N VAL A 286 -5.39 15.24 -9.52
CA VAL A 286 -5.46 16.48 -8.73
C VAL A 286 -6.41 17.49 -9.38
N ASN A 287 -6.30 17.69 -10.69
CA ASN A 287 -7.19 18.57 -11.44
C ASN A 287 -8.65 18.09 -11.35
N TYR A 288 -8.90 16.78 -11.41
CA TYR A 288 -10.23 16.22 -11.22
C TYR A 288 -10.79 16.51 -9.82
N VAL A 289 -10.00 16.28 -8.76
CA VAL A 289 -10.43 16.60 -7.39
C VAL A 289 -10.76 18.09 -7.23
N PHE A 290 -9.98 18.98 -7.87
CA PHE A 290 -10.24 20.41 -7.84
C PHE A 290 -11.33 20.89 -8.81
N SER A 291 -11.61 20.17 -9.90
CA SER A 291 -12.75 20.46 -10.79
C SER A 291 -14.07 19.99 -10.18
N ILE A 292 -14.03 18.90 -9.40
CA ILE A 292 -15.14 18.51 -8.52
C ILE A 292 -15.48 19.66 -7.57
N ASP A 293 -14.50 20.37 -7.02
CA ASP A 293 -14.74 21.46 -6.05
C ASP A 293 -15.56 22.63 -6.65
N SER A 294 -15.45 22.95 -7.94
CA SER A 294 -16.30 23.97 -8.58
C SER A 294 -17.63 23.40 -9.06
N ASP A 295 -17.61 22.24 -9.71
CA ASP A 295 -18.79 21.69 -10.38
C ASP A 295 -19.72 20.97 -9.41
N HIS A 296 -19.22 20.37 -8.33
CA HIS A 296 -20.05 19.79 -7.28
C HIS A 296 -20.58 20.85 -6.33
N VAL A 297 -19.87 21.97 -6.12
CA VAL A 297 -20.44 23.13 -5.42
C VAL A 297 -21.52 23.79 -6.28
N ASN A 298 -21.30 23.93 -7.59
CA ASN A 298 -22.30 24.47 -8.50
C ASN A 298 -23.48 23.51 -8.70
N ALA A 299 -23.26 22.21 -8.84
CA ALA A 299 -24.29 21.19 -8.92
C ALA A 299 -25.03 21.05 -7.58
N ALA A 300 -24.35 21.08 -6.43
CA ALA A 300 -25.01 21.13 -5.13
C ALA A 300 -25.83 22.41 -4.96
N ARG A 301 -25.37 23.55 -5.46
CA ARG A 301 -26.15 24.80 -5.51
C ARG A 301 -27.34 24.70 -6.46
N LEU A 302 -27.19 24.05 -7.61
CA LEU A 302 -28.23 23.85 -8.61
C LEU A 302 -29.31 22.87 -8.11
N LEU A 303 -28.88 21.74 -7.55
CA LEU A 303 -29.73 20.74 -6.89
C LEU A 303 -30.42 21.35 -5.66
N ALA A 304 -29.72 22.15 -4.85
CA ALA A 304 -30.35 22.88 -3.74
C ALA A 304 -31.42 23.89 -4.22
N ARG A 305 -31.24 24.50 -5.40
CA ARG A 305 -32.27 25.36 -6.02
C ARG A 305 -33.44 24.58 -6.60
N TYR A 306 -33.19 23.43 -7.22
CA TYR A 306 -34.22 22.58 -7.83
C TYR A 306 -35.07 21.80 -6.80
N TYR A 307 -34.47 21.39 -5.67
CA TYR A 307 -35.13 20.59 -4.64
C TYR A 307 -35.58 21.41 -3.42
N ALA A 308 -35.56 22.75 -3.52
CA ALA A 308 -36.04 23.64 -2.46
C ALA A 308 -37.54 23.51 -2.13
N SER A 309 -38.30 22.72 -2.90
CA SER A 309 -39.73 22.50 -2.70
C SER A 309 -40.09 21.21 -1.94
N ASP A 310 -39.11 20.37 -1.56
CA ASP A 310 -39.42 19.11 -0.88
C ASP A 310 -38.49 18.83 0.32
N TYR A 311 -39.09 18.59 1.49
CA TYR A 311 -38.41 18.65 2.80
C TYR A 311 -37.41 17.50 3.04
N GLY A 312 -37.50 16.41 2.27
CA GLY A 312 -36.64 15.22 2.39
C GLY A 312 -35.27 15.35 1.72
N SER A 313 -35.21 15.99 0.56
CA SER A 313 -34.01 16.16 -0.28
C SER A 313 -33.07 17.24 0.27
N VAL A 314 -33.59 18.24 0.99
CA VAL A 314 -32.79 19.24 1.73
C VAL A 314 -31.93 18.59 2.82
N LYS A 315 -32.41 17.54 3.50
CA LYS A 315 -31.61 16.83 4.53
C LYS A 315 -30.44 16.05 3.94
N ILE A 316 -30.61 15.48 2.74
CA ILE A 316 -29.57 14.72 2.04
C ILE A 316 -28.51 15.69 1.50
N ALA A 317 -28.92 16.78 0.84
CA ALA A 317 -28.00 17.82 0.38
C ALA A 317 -27.23 18.45 1.55
N HIS A 318 -27.90 18.73 2.67
CA HIS A 318 -27.27 19.27 3.87
C HIS A 318 -26.33 18.24 4.53
N PHE A 319 -26.63 16.94 4.52
CA PHE A 319 -25.75 15.88 5.01
C PHE A 319 -24.48 15.74 4.15
N VAL A 320 -24.63 15.76 2.82
CA VAL A 320 -23.51 15.68 1.88
C VAL A 320 -22.61 16.91 2.02
N VAL A 321 -23.17 18.11 1.98
CA VAL A 321 -22.43 19.37 2.18
C VAL A 321 -21.77 19.42 3.56
N ARG A 322 -22.45 19.00 4.63
CA ARG A 322 -21.89 18.97 5.99
C ARG A 322 -20.78 17.94 6.13
N THR A 323 -20.90 16.77 5.53
CA THR A 323 -19.86 15.73 5.54
C THR A 323 -18.64 16.19 4.75
N PHE A 324 -18.86 16.81 3.59
CA PHE A 324 -17.80 17.36 2.74
C PHE A 324 -17.08 18.54 3.41
N LEU A 325 -17.81 19.48 4.03
CA LEU A 325 -17.23 20.57 4.82
C LEU A 325 -16.51 20.07 6.08
N ARG A 326 -16.93 18.95 6.66
CA ARG A 326 -16.26 18.31 7.81
C ARG A 326 -14.96 17.66 7.37
N VAL A 327 -14.93 16.97 6.23
CA VAL A 327 -13.71 16.42 5.63
C VAL A 327 -12.76 17.56 5.25
N ARG A 328 -13.25 18.62 4.60
CA ARG A 328 -12.45 19.82 4.28
C ARG A 328 -11.92 20.51 5.54
N ARG A 329 -12.71 20.65 6.60
CA ARG A 329 -12.23 21.17 7.90
C ARG A 329 -11.18 20.27 8.52
N ILE A 330 -11.32 18.94 8.46
CA ILE A 330 -10.34 18.00 9.01
C ILE A 330 -9.02 18.10 8.23
N VAL A 331 -9.09 18.18 6.90
CA VAL A 331 -7.93 18.34 6.02
C VAL A 331 -7.25 19.70 6.25
N LEU A 332 -8.01 20.79 6.35
CA LEU A 332 -7.48 22.12 6.66
C LEU A 332 -6.92 22.23 8.09
N LYS A 333 -7.58 21.62 9.10
CA LYS A 333 -7.04 21.54 10.47
C LYS A 333 -5.76 20.72 10.55
N ARG A 334 -5.65 19.64 9.77
CA ARG A 334 -4.42 18.83 9.70
C ARG A 334 -3.28 19.61 9.05
N ARG A 335 -3.59 20.46 8.07
CA ARG A 335 -2.63 21.38 7.45
C ARG A 335 -2.21 22.50 8.40
N GLU A 336 -3.16 23.13 9.11
CA GLU A 336 -2.85 24.15 10.15
C GLU A 336 -2.07 23.58 11.34
N VAL A 337 -2.35 22.34 11.76
CA VAL A 337 -1.58 21.66 12.82
C VAL A 337 -0.19 21.24 12.31
N ALA A 338 -0.05 20.81 11.06
CA ALA A 338 1.25 20.54 10.45
C ALA A 338 2.09 21.83 10.30
N ASP A 339 1.49 22.94 9.86
CA ASP A 339 2.13 24.24 9.73
C ASP A 339 2.49 24.85 11.11
N ALA A 340 1.69 24.59 12.15
CA ALA A 340 1.98 24.99 13.55
C ALA A 340 3.06 24.12 14.22
N LEU A 341 3.20 22.86 13.83
CA LEU A 341 4.27 21.97 14.30
C LEU A 341 5.61 22.27 13.61
N LEU A 342 5.58 22.75 12.35
CA LEU A 342 6.77 23.20 11.62
C LEU A 342 7.30 24.57 12.09
N THR A 343 6.45 25.43 12.64
CA THR A 343 6.85 26.75 13.17
C THR A 343 7.22 26.74 14.65
N SER A 344 6.98 25.64 15.38
CA SER A 344 7.34 25.51 16.80
C SER A 344 8.59 24.66 17.07
N ALA A 345 9.16 24.00 16.05
CA ALA A 345 10.34 23.14 16.18
C ALA A 345 11.70 23.86 16.01
N ASP A 346 11.73 25.17 15.72
CA ASP A 346 12.96 25.96 15.56
C ASP A 346 13.18 27.00 16.67
N ALA A 347 13.14 26.55 17.94
CA ALA A 347 13.77 27.30 19.02
C ALA A 347 14.37 26.36 20.06
N VAL A 348 15.72 26.39 20.15
CA VAL A 348 16.61 25.76 21.15
C VAL A 348 16.98 24.31 20.79
N ALA A 349 18.19 23.93 20.36
CA ALA A 349 19.51 24.51 20.53
C ALA A 349 20.48 23.98 19.46
N LEU A 350 21.20 24.89 18.80
CA LEU A 350 22.59 24.72 18.36
C LEU A 350 23.12 26.14 18.08
N ARG A 351 23.48 26.88 19.14
CA ARG A 351 24.25 28.12 18.99
C ARG A 351 25.72 27.72 18.79
N PRO A 352 26.40 28.12 17.69
CA PRO A 352 27.85 28.10 17.67
C PRO A 352 28.40 29.16 18.65
N PRO A 353 29.58 28.96 19.25
CA PRO A 353 30.12 29.88 20.24
C PRO A 353 30.49 31.23 19.59
N PRO A 354 30.50 32.33 20.35
CA PRO A 354 30.78 33.65 19.81
C PRO A 354 32.25 33.76 19.41
N ILE A 355 32.50 34.07 18.15
CA ILE A 355 33.82 34.52 17.68
C ILE A 355 34.03 35.93 18.25
N ARG A 356 34.99 36.05 19.17
CA ARG A 356 35.51 37.34 19.66
C ARG A 356 36.78 37.71 18.88
N GLY A 357 36.86 38.98 18.48
CA GLY A 357 38.01 39.64 17.85
C GLY A 357 37.88 39.63 16.33
N GLY A 358 37.79 40.73 15.59
CA GLY A 358 38.34 42.07 15.83
C GLY A 358 39.42 42.32 14.78
N LEU A 359 39.18 43.30 13.90
CA LEU A 359 40.05 44.04 12.95
C LEU A 359 39.28 44.21 11.62
N LYS A 360 38.62 45.33 11.36
CA LYS A 360 39.11 46.66 10.89
C LYS A 360 39.90 46.63 9.56
N HIS A 361 39.39 47.49 8.66
CA HIS A 361 39.99 48.19 7.52
C HIS A 361 39.77 47.64 6.10
N ASP A 362 38.96 48.43 5.37
CA ASP A 362 39.25 49.11 4.10
C ASP A 362 39.75 48.28 2.90
N LEU A 363 38.84 48.01 1.95
CA LEU A 363 38.68 48.76 0.68
C LEU A 363 37.61 48.08 -0.20
#